data_AF-A0A2D6TW74-F1
#
_entry.id   AF-A0A2D6TW74-F1
#
_cell.length_a   1.000
_cell.length_b   1.000
_cell.length_c   1.000
_cell.angle_alpha   90.00
_cell.angle_beta   90.00
_cell.angle_gamma   90.00
#
_symmetry.space_group_name_H-M   'P 1'
#
loop_
_entity.id
_entity.type
_entity.pdbx_description
1 polymer ?
#
loop_
_entity_poly.entity_id
_entity_poly.type
_entity_poly.pdbx_seq_one_letter_code
_entity_poly.pdbx_strand_id
1 'polypeptide(L)'
;MPIFKNSSALRGFFYDFSIKGGYIVDVIISIIVAGGLGFCWAVRSLKKYSDSYFREKGKNLASKEDIAELTRIARAVEAEVRHIDRVEERRYELKYQACMDALEIVDSIFCHLEWTVPVEGSNGKNRIVTITSEDMPTQTVKASEVRRCHSNLQITCKNKEVLDQFNLLLFGGADNLPMTLLKFRKLIKEELQFEGELPKDERQIWFSGVFPELKQCKDGVAPTMSFMKLKFLSDE
;
A
#
# COMPACT_ATOMS: atom_id res chain seq x y z
N MET A 1 -7.69 129.09 -6.15
CA MET A 1 -8.77 128.77 -7.14
C MET A 1 -8.57 127.33 -7.60
N PRO A 2 -9.60 126.53 -7.92
CA PRO A 2 -10.80 126.15 -7.16
C PRO A 2 -10.92 124.59 -7.00
N ILE A 3 -11.54 124.07 -5.92
CA ILE A 3 -12.90 123.46 -5.82
C ILE A 3 -13.05 122.03 -6.41
N PHE A 4 -13.44 121.05 -5.58
CA PHE A 4 -14.67 120.21 -5.63
C PHE A 4 -14.49 119.02 -4.65
N LYS A 5 -15.11 119.08 -3.46
CA LYS A 5 -16.46 118.59 -3.09
C LYS A 5 -16.51 117.09 -2.75
N ASN A 6 -16.66 116.86 -1.44
CA ASN A 6 -17.81 116.20 -0.81
C ASN A 6 -18.19 114.78 -1.31
N SER A 7 -17.87 113.77 -0.50
CA SER A 7 -18.61 112.50 -0.48
C SER A 7 -18.64 111.93 0.95
N SER A 8 -19.58 112.44 1.73
CA SER A 8 -19.89 112.01 3.10
C SER A 8 -21.10 111.06 3.17
N ALA A 9 -21.44 110.38 2.06
CA ALA A 9 -22.68 109.60 1.95
C ALA A 9 -22.55 108.08 2.19
N LEU A 10 -21.36 107.56 2.54
CA LEU A 10 -21.13 106.09 2.61
C LEU A 10 -20.69 105.58 3.99
N ARG A 11 -21.06 106.27 5.08
CA ARG A 11 -20.80 105.78 6.45
C ARG A 11 -22.05 105.42 7.27
N GLY A 12 -23.24 105.50 6.67
CA GLY A 12 -24.51 105.23 7.36
C GLY A 12 -25.06 103.81 7.23
N PHE A 13 -24.54 102.97 6.32
CA PHE A 13 -25.22 101.70 5.97
C PHE A 13 -24.61 100.43 6.58
N PHE A 14 -23.50 100.53 7.32
CA PHE A 14 -22.82 99.35 7.87
C PHE A 14 -23.10 99.04 9.35
N TYR A 15 -23.84 99.90 10.05
CA TYR A 15 -24.07 99.70 11.49
C TYR A 15 -25.45 99.14 11.87
N ASP A 16 -26.39 99.02 10.93
CA ASP A 16 -27.72 98.46 11.23
C ASP A 16 -27.90 96.98 10.86
N PHE A 17 -26.90 96.37 10.20
CA PHE A 17 -26.83 94.91 10.00
C PHE A 17 -26.03 94.19 11.11
N SER A 18 -25.46 94.95 12.06
CA SER A 18 -24.53 94.43 13.06
C SER A 18 -25.21 93.78 14.28
N ILE A 19 -26.51 93.99 14.50
CA ILE A 19 -27.21 93.47 15.69
C ILE A 19 -28.15 92.30 15.34
N LYS A 20 -28.58 92.17 14.08
CA LYS A 20 -29.38 91.01 13.60
C LYS A 20 -28.57 89.98 12.80
N GLY A 21 -27.40 90.33 12.27
CA GLY A 21 -26.52 89.41 11.53
C GLY A 21 -25.71 88.45 12.41
N GLY A 22 -25.35 88.86 13.63
CA GLY A 22 -24.54 88.03 14.54
C GLY A 22 -25.21 86.71 14.90
N TYR A 23 -26.53 86.74 15.13
CA TYR A 23 -27.30 85.55 15.47
C TYR A 23 -27.34 84.52 14.32
N ILE A 24 -27.39 84.98 13.07
CA ILE A 24 -27.40 84.10 11.89
C ILE A 24 -26.04 83.42 11.72
N VAL A 25 -24.95 84.17 11.92
CA VAL A 25 -23.58 83.63 11.83
C VAL A 25 -23.33 82.60 12.94
N ASP A 26 -23.75 82.87 14.17
CA ASP A 26 -23.61 81.93 15.31
C ASP A 26 -24.43 80.64 15.12
N VAL A 27 -25.62 80.74 14.53
CA VAL A 27 -26.44 79.56 14.19
C VAL A 27 -25.78 78.71 13.10
N ILE A 28 -25.22 79.34 12.05
CA ILE A 28 -24.52 78.61 10.97
C ILE A 28 -23.27 77.89 11.52
N ILE A 29 -22.46 78.59 12.33
CA ILE A 29 -21.27 78.00 12.95
C ILE A 29 -21.65 76.82 13.85
N SER A 30 -22.72 76.95 14.65
CA SER A 30 -23.21 75.86 15.51
C SER A 30 -23.67 74.63 14.72
N ILE A 31 -24.34 74.82 13.58
CA ILE A 31 -24.76 73.72 12.70
C ILE A 31 -23.55 73.00 12.09
N ILE A 32 -22.54 73.74 11.64
CA ILE A 32 -21.31 73.16 11.07
C ILE A 32 -20.54 72.37 12.13
N VAL A 33 -20.40 72.91 13.34
CA VAL A 33 -19.71 72.23 14.45
C VAL A 33 -20.49 70.97 14.87
N ALA A 34 -21.82 71.05 15.01
CA ALA A 34 -22.65 69.89 15.34
C ALA A 34 -22.61 68.82 14.24
N GLY A 35 -22.66 69.23 12.97
CA GLY A 35 -22.52 68.34 11.81
C GLY A 35 -21.15 67.66 11.75
N GLY A 36 -20.08 68.43 12.00
CA GLY A 36 -18.71 67.90 12.04
C GLY A 36 -18.49 66.90 13.17
N LEU A 37 -19.01 67.18 14.37
CA LEU A 37 -18.97 66.25 15.50
C LEU A 37 -19.78 64.98 15.23
N GLY A 38 -20.98 65.11 14.66
CA GLY A 38 -21.82 63.97 14.25
C GLY A 38 -21.12 63.09 13.21
N PHE A 39 -20.49 63.70 12.21
CA PHE A 39 -19.73 62.99 11.18
C PHE A 39 -18.50 62.27 11.77
N CYS A 40 -17.73 62.94 12.62
CA CYS A 40 -16.60 62.33 13.32
C CYS A 40 -17.03 61.13 14.19
N TRP A 41 -18.16 61.24 14.88
CA TRP A 41 -18.70 60.15 15.68
C TRP A 41 -19.14 58.97 14.80
N ALA A 42 -19.82 59.24 13.68
CA ALA A 42 -20.22 58.22 12.71
C ALA A 42 -19.01 57.48 12.11
N VAL A 43 -17.98 58.21 11.69
CA VAL A 43 -16.74 57.62 11.14
C VAL A 43 -16.02 56.76 12.20
N ARG A 44 -15.95 57.23 13.45
CA ARG A 44 -15.31 56.49 14.53
C ARG A 44 -16.06 55.21 14.89
N SER A 45 -17.40 55.25 14.88
CA SER A 45 -18.25 54.08 15.11
C SER A 45 -18.15 53.07 13.97
N LEU A 46 -18.14 53.52 12.72
CA LEU A 46 -17.91 52.67 11.55
C LEU A 46 -16.56 51.95 11.61
N LYS A 47 -15.50 52.66 12.02
CA LYS A 47 -14.15 52.08 12.13
C LYS A 47 -14.07 50.97 13.19
N LYS A 48 -14.77 51.13 14.32
CA LYS A 48 -14.86 50.09 15.36
C LYS A 48 -15.63 48.85 14.88
N TYR A 49 -16.73 49.06 14.15
CA TYR A 49 -17.52 47.96 13.59
C TYR A 49 -16.76 47.20 12.50
N SER A 50 -16.04 47.91 11.62
CA SER A 50 -15.24 47.26 10.57
C SER A 50 -14.14 46.39 11.16
N ASP A 51 -13.39 46.88 12.14
CA ASP A 51 -12.25 46.14 12.73
C ASP A 51 -12.70 44.86 13.46
N SER A 52 -13.84 44.91 14.15
CA SER A 52 -14.42 43.73 14.80
C SER A 52 -14.89 42.69 13.78
N TYR A 53 -15.57 43.15 12.72
CA TYR A 53 -16.07 42.28 11.67
C TYR A 53 -14.93 41.60 10.88
N PHE A 54 -13.88 42.35 10.52
CA PHE A 54 -12.70 41.79 9.85
C PHE A 54 -11.93 40.84 10.76
N ARG A 55 -11.87 41.08 12.07
CA ARG A 55 -11.23 40.16 13.03
C ARG A 55 -11.98 38.84 13.17
N GLU A 56 -13.31 38.87 13.30
CA GLU A 56 -14.11 37.63 13.39
C GLU A 56 -14.11 36.86 12.08
N LYS A 57 -14.18 37.55 10.94
CA LYS A 57 -14.07 36.90 9.62
C LYS A 57 -12.68 36.36 9.35
N GLY A 58 -11.62 37.07 9.74
CA GLY A 58 -10.23 36.62 9.58
C GLY A 58 -9.91 35.36 10.39
N LYS A 59 -10.38 35.27 11.65
CA LYS A 59 -10.20 34.06 12.48
C LYS A 59 -10.88 32.83 11.89
N ASN A 60 -12.04 33.00 11.25
CA ASN A 60 -12.80 31.92 10.63
C ASN A 60 -12.32 31.57 9.20
N LEU A 61 -11.53 32.44 8.57
CA LEU A 61 -10.93 32.18 7.25
C LEU A 61 -9.62 31.40 7.41
N ALA A 62 -8.76 31.82 8.34
CA ALA A 62 -7.52 31.10 8.64
C ALA A 62 -7.79 29.64 9.01
N SER A 63 -8.78 29.39 9.88
CA SER A 63 -9.14 28.02 10.26
C SER A 63 -9.74 27.20 9.11
N LYS A 64 -10.42 27.81 8.14
CA LYS A 64 -10.99 27.08 7.00
C LYS A 64 -9.95 26.69 5.97
N GLU A 65 -9.00 27.58 5.69
CA GLU A 65 -7.88 27.31 4.78
C GLU A 65 -6.97 26.24 5.38
N ASP A 66 -6.65 26.33 6.67
CA ASP A 66 -5.87 25.30 7.38
C ASP A 66 -6.58 23.94 7.37
N ILE A 67 -7.89 23.90 7.63
CA ILE A 67 -8.67 22.65 7.58
C ILE A 67 -8.68 22.08 6.15
N ALA A 68 -8.81 22.93 5.12
CA ALA A 68 -8.80 22.49 3.74
C ALA A 68 -7.42 21.94 3.33
N GLU A 69 -6.34 22.60 3.76
CA GLU A 69 -4.97 22.15 3.53
C GLU A 69 -4.68 20.83 4.25
N LEU A 70 -5.03 20.73 5.53
CA LEU A 70 -4.90 19.49 6.30
C LEU A 70 -5.69 18.35 5.67
N THR A 71 -6.91 18.62 5.21
CA THR A 71 -7.74 17.62 4.51
C THR A 71 -7.09 17.19 3.20
N ARG A 72 -6.47 18.12 2.45
CA ARG A 72 -5.77 17.80 1.20
C ARG A 72 -4.56 16.92 1.46
N ILE A 73 -3.76 17.23 2.48
CA ILE A 73 -2.58 16.44 2.86
C ILE A 73 -3.02 15.05 3.35
N ALA A 74 -4.04 14.96 4.20
CA ALA A 74 -4.58 13.69 4.67
C ALA A 74 -5.04 12.79 3.52
N ARG A 75 -5.74 13.35 2.53
CA ARG A 75 -6.15 12.61 1.32
C ARG A 75 -4.97 12.16 0.46
N ALA A 76 -3.93 12.98 0.36
CA ALA A 76 -2.72 12.62 -0.39
C ALA A 76 -2.00 11.44 0.28
N VAL A 77 -1.83 11.49 1.61
CA VAL A 77 -1.25 10.40 2.40
C VAL A 77 -2.11 9.13 2.31
N GLU A 78 -3.44 9.25 2.41
CA GLU A 78 -4.35 8.11 2.25
C GLU A 78 -4.23 7.46 0.86
N ALA A 79 -4.11 8.28 -0.19
CA ALA A 79 -3.92 7.77 -1.55
C ALA A 79 -2.56 7.07 -1.72
N GLU A 80 -1.50 7.58 -1.10
CA GLU A 80 -0.17 6.98 -1.12
C GLU A 80 -0.13 5.64 -0.37
N VAL A 81 -0.69 5.58 0.84
CA VAL A 81 -0.79 4.33 1.62
C VAL A 81 -1.57 3.27 0.84
N ARG A 82 -2.74 3.64 0.28
CA ARG A 82 -3.52 2.71 -0.57
C ARG A 82 -2.75 2.24 -1.80
N HIS A 83 -1.88 3.06 -2.36
CA HIS A 83 -1.05 2.67 -3.49
C HIS A 83 -0.01 1.64 -3.07
N ILE A 84 0.67 1.86 -1.93
CA ILE A 84 1.65 0.93 -1.36
C ILE A 84 0.97 -0.41 -1.05
N ASP A 85 -0.18 -0.40 -0.35
CA ASP A 85 -0.93 -1.62 0.00
C ASP A 85 -1.26 -2.44 -1.25
N ARG A 86 -1.74 -1.80 -2.32
CA ARG A 86 -2.06 -2.48 -3.59
C ARG A 86 -0.82 -3.10 -4.25
N VAL A 87 0.32 -2.42 -4.20
CA VAL A 87 1.56 -2.95 -4.76
C VAL A 87 2.04 -4.15 -3.96
N GLU A 88 1.93 -4.11 -2.63
CA GLU A 88 2.28 -5.22 -1.76
C GLU A 88 1.37 -6.42 -1.94
N GLU A 89 0.06 -6.21 -2.04
CA GLU A 89 -0.93 -7.25 -2.33
C GLU A 89 -0.60 -7.96 -3.66
N ARG A 90 -0.35 -7.20 -4.73
CA ARG A 90 0.03 -7.79 -6.03
C ARG A 90 1.35 -8.54 -5.99
N ARG A 91 2.33 -8.05 -5.24
CA ARG A 91 3.60 -8.76 -5.04
C ARG A 91 3.37 -10.09 -4.31
N TYR A 92 2.51 -10.09 -3.29
CA TYR A 92 2.15 -11.29 -2.55
C TYR A 92 1.42 -12.30 -3.44
N GLU A 93 0.45 -11.87 -4.24
CA GLU A 93 -0.27 -12.74 -5.20
C GLU A 93 0.68 -13.43 -6.19
N LEU A 94 1.59 -12.67 -6.81
CA LEU A 94 2.56 -13.22 -7.77
C LEU A 94 3.48 -14.24 -7.12
N LYS A 95 3.92 -13.95 -5.89
CA LYS A 95 4.76 -14.84 -5.10
C LYS A 95 4.01 -16.12 -4.71
N TYR A 96 2.76 -15.99 -4.25
CA TYR A 96 1.89 -17.10 -3.92
C TYR A 96 1.71 -18.02 -5.14
N GLN A 97 1.40 -17.45 -6.30
CA GLN A 97 1.24 -18.21 -7.54
C GLN A 97 2.53 -18.94 -7.92
N ALA A 98 3.68 -18.27 -7.88
CA ALA A 98 4.96 -18.88 -8.21
C ALA A 98 5.31 -20.06 -7.28
N CYS A 99 5.03 -19.92 -5.97
CA CYS A 99 5.21 -20.99 -5.00
C CYS A 99 4.27 -22.18 -5.24
N MET A 100 3.00 -21.93 -5.58
CA MET A 100 2.03 -22.99 -5.86
C MET A 100 2.33 -23.72 -7.16
N ASP A 101 2.68 -22.98 -8.23
CA ASP A 101 3.15 -23.57 -9.49
C ASP A 101 4.36 -24.48 -9.26
N ALA A 102 5.28 -24.06 -8.39
CA ALA A 102 6.47 -24.85 -8.06
C ALA A 102 6.12 -26.16 -7.35
N LEU A 103 5.18 -26.11 -6.40
CA LEU A 103 4.68 -27.30 -5.71
C LEU A 103 3.97 -28.25 -6.67
N GLU A 104 3.11 -27.73 -7.55
CA GLU A 104 2.40 -28.53 -8.54
C GLU A 104 3.36 -29.25 -9.50
N ILE A 105 4.38 -28.55 -9.99
CA ILE A 105 5.42 -29.14 -10.85
C ILE A 105 6.19 -30.23 -10.10
N VAL A 106 6.56 -29.98 -8.86
CA VAL A 106 7.31 -30.95 -8.04
C VAL A 106 6.45 -32.18 -7.73
N ASP A 107 5.20 -31.98 -7.33
CA ASP A 107 4.29 -33.05 -6.96
C ASP A 107 3.89 -33.90 -8.18
N SER A 108 3.72 -33.28 -9.35
CA SER A 108 3.47 -34.00 -10.61
C SER A 108 4.66 -34.83 -11.05
N ILE A 109 5.90 -34.35 -10.91
CA ILE A 109 7.10 -35.16 -11.21
C ILE A 109 7.18 -36.39 -10.29
N PHE A 110 6.80 -36.24 -9.02
CA PHE A 110 6.92 -37.32 -8.03
C PHE A 110 5.69 -38.22 -7.90
N CYS A 111 4.56 -37.88 -8.53
CA CYS A 111 3.35 -38.72 -8.45
C CYS A 111 3.52 -40.06 -9.18
N HIS A 112 4.49 -40.17 -10.10
CA HIS A 112 4.80 -41.40 -10.83
C HIS A 112 5.82 -42.31 -10.13
N LEU A 113 6.47 -41.83 -9.07
CA LEU A 113 7.47 -42.65 -8.37
C LEU A 113 6.77 -43.81 -7.67
N GLU A 114 7.30 -45.01 -7.84
CA GLU A 114 6.86 -46.17 -7.07
C GLU A 114 7.36 -46.04 -5.64
N TRP A 115 6.42 -45.99 -4.70
CA TRP A 115 6.74 -45.91 -3.28
C TRP A 115 6.61 -47.29 -2.66
N THR A 116 7.67 -47.73 -1.97
CA THR A 116 7.64 -48.93 -1.15
C THR A 116 7.43 -48.52 0.28
N VAL A 117 6.45 -49.13 0.96
CA VAL A 117 6.03 -48.70 2.29
C VAL A 117 6.10 -49.92 3.20
N PRO A 118 6.97 -49.93 4.22
CA PRO A 118 6.99 -51.04 5.18
C PRO A 118 5.80 -50.93 6.14
N VAL A 119 4.74 -51.69 5.88
CA VAL A 119 3.55 -51.73 6.75
C VAL A 119 3.74 -52.81 7.82
N GLU A 120 3.53 -52.45 9.09
CA GLU A 120 3.44 -53.44 10.17
C GLU A 120 2.22 -54.32 9.93
N GLY A 121 2.44 -55.58 9.58
CA GLY A 121 1.37 -56.55 9.49
C GLY A 121 0.81 -56.83 10.89
N SER A 122 -0.48 -57.13 10.97
CA SER A 122 -1.18 -57.60 12.18
C SER A 122 -0.55 -58.84 12.84
N ASN A 123 0.40 -59.48 12.16
CA ASN A 123 1.11 -60.68 12.58
C ASN A 123 2.53 -60.37 13.14
N GLY A 124 2.89 -59.09 13.30
CA GLY A 124 4.24 -58.66 13.68
C GLY A 124 5.30 -58.87 12.58
N LYS A 125 4.89 -59.17 11.34
CA LYS A 125 5.77 -59.28 10.18
C LYS A 125 5.64 -58.02 9.33
N ASN A 126 6.76 -57.34 9.08
CA ASN A 126 6.83 -56.20 8.17
C ASN A 126 6.49 -56.67 6.75
N ARG A 127 5.44 -56.11 6.16
CA ARG A 127 5.05 -56.34 4.76
C ARG A 127 5.43 -55.11 3.96
N ILE A 128 6.16 -55.28 2.88
CA ILE A 128 6.43 -54.17 1.95
C ILE A 128 5.23 -54.10 1.02
N VAL A 129 4.50 -52.99 1.07
CA VAL A 129 3.45 -52.67 0.10
C VAL A 129 4.07 -51.75 -0.95
N THR A 130 4.09 -52.19 -2.20
CA THR A 130 4.44 -51.33 -3.34
C THR A 130 3.15 -50.72 -3.85
N ILE A 131 3.06 -49.39 -3.81
CA ILE A 131 1.96 -48.66 -4.44
C ILE A 131 2.38 -48.44 -5.90
N THR A 132 1.82 -49.22 -6.82
CA THR A 132 2.07 -49.09 -8.26
C THR A 132 1.25 -47.94 -8.84
N SER A 133 1.81 -47.25 -9.83
CA SER A 133 1.20 -46.06 -10.44
C SER A 133 0.06 -46.35 -11.41
N GLU A 134 -0.39 -47.60 -11.55
CA GLU A 134 -1.36 -48.02 -12.57
C GLU A 134 -2.72 -47.32 -12.43
N ASP A 135 -3.04 -46.82 -11.23
CA ASP A 135 -4.30 -46.13 -10.95
C ASP A 135 -4.19 -44.58 -10.97
N MET A 136 -2.99 -44.01 -11.13
CA MET A 136 -2.81 -42.55 -11.13
C MET A 136 -2.61 -42.00 -12.55
N PRO A 137 -3.41 -41.00 -12.99
CA PRO A 137 -3.22 -40.37 -14.29
C PRO A 137 -1.83 -39.72 -14.34
N THR A 138 -1.07 -40.04 -15.37
CA THR A 138 0.23 -39.44 -15.62
C THR A 138 0.05 -37.95 -15.93
N GLN A 139 0.40 -37.10 -14.97
CA GLN A 139 0.51 -35.66 -15.20
C GLN A 139 1.82 -35.37 -15.93
N THR A 140 1.72 -34.94 -17.19
CA THR A 140 2.89 -34.50 -17.96
C THR A 140 3.11 -33.02 -17.78
N VAL A 141 4.28 -32.61 -17.28
CA VAL A 141 4.67 -31.18 -17.19
C VAL A 141 5.50 -30.79 -18.40
N LYS A 142 5.19 -29.65 -19.02
CA LYS A 142 5.96 -29.15 -20.17
C LYS A 142 7.24 -28.43 -19.70
N ALA A 143 8.31 -28.56 -20.48
CA ALA A 143 9.58 -27.86 -20.18
C ALA A 143 9.43 -26.33 -20.08
N SER A 144 8.51 -25.76 -20.86
CA SER A 144 8.20 -24.33 -20.86
C SER A 144 7.60 -23.88 -19.53
N GLU A 145 6.78 -24.71 -18.88
CA GLU A 145 6.15 -24.41 -17.60
C GLU A 145 7.19 -24.41 -16.48
N VAL A 146 8.09 -25.38 -16.47
CA VAL A 146 9.22 -25.46 -15.53
C VAL A 146 10.10 -24.20 -15.62
N ARG A 147 10.44 -23.77 -16.85
CA ARG A 147 11.24 -22.55 -17.05
C ARG A 147 10.49 -21.30 -16.57
N ARG A 148 9.20 -21.19 -16.89
CA ARG A 148 8.36 -20.06 -16.45
C ARG A 148 8.29 -20.00 -14.92
N CYS A 149 8.04 -21.14 -14.26
CA CYS A 149 8.01 -21.24 -12.81
C CYS A 149 9.37 -20.83 -12.20
N HIS A 150 10.48 -21.36 -12.72
CA HIS A 150 11.82 -21.00 -12.26
C HIS A 150 12.07 -19.48 -12.36
N SER A 151 11.74 -18.86 -13.51
CA SER A 151 11.88 -17.40 -13.68
C SER A 151 10.99 -16.62 -12.71
N ASN A 152 9.75 -17.06 -12.49
CA ASN A 152 8.84 -16.42 -11.56
C ASN A 152 9.37 -16.49 -10.13
N LEU A 153 9.77 -17.69 -9.66
CA LEU A 153 10.39 -17.88 -8.35
C LEU A 153 11.60 -16.97 -8.15
N GLN A 154 12.47 -16.88 -9.16
CA GLN A 154 13.66 -16.02 -9.09
C GLN A 154 13.33 -14.53 -8.93
N ILE A 155 12.21 -14.07 -9.49
CA ILE A 155 11.79 -12.67 -9.43
C ILE A 155 11.01 -12.38 -8.14
N THR A 156 10.17 -13.32 -7.69
CA THR A 156 9.20 -13.07 -6.60
C THR A 156 9.68 -13.50 -5.22
N CYS A 157 10.46 -14.58 -5.13
CA CYS A 157 10.90 -15.13 -3.85
C CYS A 157 12.13 -14.40 -3.33
N LYS A 158 12.15 -14.09 -2.04
CA LYS A 158 13.30 -13.47 -1.36
C LYS A 158 14.27 -14.52 -0.84
N ASN A 159 13.77 -15.68 -0.42
CA ASN A 159 14.60 -16.78 0.05
C ASN A 159 15.20 -17.58 -1.10
N LYS A 160 16.53 -17.47 -1.26
CA LYS A 160 17.29 -18.21 -2.27
C LYS A 160 17.22 -19.73 -2.07
N GLU A 161 17.06 -20.21 -0.84
CA GLU A 161 17.00 -21.64 -0.54
C GLU A 161 15.81 -22.32 -1.21
N VAL A 162 14.69 -21.61 -1.41
CA VAL A 162 13.52 -22.14 -2.15
C VAL A 162 13.95 -22.52 -3.57
N LEU A 163 14.67 -21.63 -4.25
CA LEU A 163 15.14 -21.85 -5.61
C LEU A 163 16.19 -22.97 -5.68
N ASP A 164 17.11 -23.00 -4.72
CA ASP A 164 18.16 -24.02 -4.65
C ASP A 164 17.55 -25.42 -4.41
N GLN A 165 16.56 -25.54 -3.51
CA GLN A 165 15.84 -26.80 -3.28
C GLN A 165 14.96 -27.20 -4.46
N PHE A 166 14.30 -26.26 -5.12
CA PHE A 166 13.53 -26.52 -6.34
C PHE A 166 14.44 -27.10 -7.44
N ASN A 167 15.60 -26.49 -7.68
CA ASN A 167 16.57 -26.99 -8.66
C ASN A 167 17.13 -28.37 -8.28
N LEU A 168 17.39 -28.60 -6.99
CA LEU A 168 17.85 -29.90 -6.49
C LEU A 168 16.81 -31.01 -6.72
N LEU A 169 15.53 -30.70 -6.56
CA LEU A 169 14.43 -31.63 -6.83
C LEU A 169 14.26 -31.91 -8.33
N LEU A 170 14.41 -30.91 -9.19
CA LEU A 170 14.22 -31.05 -10.64
C LEU A 170 15.37 -31.77 -11.35
N PHE A 171 16.62 -31.43 -11.02
CA PHE A 171 17.80 -31.93 -11.75
C PHE A 171 18.47 -33.12 -11.06
N GLY A 172 17.93 -33.54 -9.91
CA GLY A 172 18.50 -34.61 -9.10
C GLY A 172 19.71 -34.15 -8.29
N GLY A 173 20.11 -35.01 -7.34
CA GLY A 173 21.22 -34.74 -6.42
C GLY A 173 20.84 -34.82 -4.93
N ALA A 174 19.57 -35.04 -4.62
CA ALA A 174 19.13 -35.30 -3.26
C ALA A 174 19.33 -36.78 -2.89
N ASP A 175 20.14 -37.04 -1.85
CA ASP A 175 20.31 -38.40 -1.30
C ASP A 175 19.02 -38.94 -0.65
N ASN A 176 18.19 -38.04 -0.13
CA ASN A 176 16.93 -38.36 0.55
C ASN A 176 15.80 -37.47 0.02
N LEU A 177 15.24 -37.90 -1.11
CA LEU A 177 14.20 -37.16 -1.84
C LEU A 177 12.98 -36.77 -0.96
N PRO A 178 12.41 -37.67 -0.13
CA PRO A 178 11.33 -37.32 0.78
C PRO A 178 11.66 -36.18 1.75
N MET A 179 12.87 -36.21 2.33
CA MET A 179 13.30 -35.16 3.26
C MET A 179 13.55 -33.83 2.54
N THR A 180 14.08 -33.88 1.32
CA THR A 180 14.27 -32.69 0.47
C THR A 180 12.92 -32.06 0.11
N LEU A 181 11.92 -32.87 -0.25
CA LEU A 181 10.57 -32.39 -0.54
C LEU A 181 9.91 -31.76 0.70
N LEU A 182 10.03 -32.40 1.86
CA LEU A 182 9.52 -31.87 3.12
C LEU A 182 10.16 -30.52 3.45
N LYS A 183 11.48 -30.43 3.29
CA LYS A 183 12.24 -29.19 3.47
C LYS A 183 11.75 -28.11 2.50
N PHE A 184 11.54 -28.45 1.23
CA PHE A 184 11.03 -27.53 0.22
C PHE A 184 9.65 -26.98 0.57
N ARG A 185 8.70 -27.84 0.94
CA ARG A 185 7.36 -27.43 1.39
C ARG A 185 7.41 -26.53 2.62
N LYS A 186 8.30 -26.83 3.58
CA LYS A 186 8.53 -25.99 4.76
C LYS A 186 9.05 -24.61 4.37
N LEU A 187 10.06 -24.54 3.50
CA LEU A 187 10.62 -23.28 3.00
C LEU A 187 9.56 -22.44 2.28
N ILE A 188 8.69 -23.05 1.47
CA ILE A 188 7.59 -22.33 0.82
C ILE A 188 6.61 -21.77 1.85
N LYS A 189 6.26 -22.52 2.91
CA LYS A 189 5.39 -22.02 3.97
C LYS A 189 5.98 -20.80 4.69
N GLU A 190 7.26 -20.88 5.04
CA GLU A 190 8.00 -19.77 5.65
C GLU A 190 8.06 -18.56 4.72
N GLU A 191 8.32 -18.79 3.43
CA GLU A 191 8.35 -17.75 2.41
C GLU A 191 6.97 -17.07 2.26
N LEU A 192 5.87 -17.81 2.38
CA LEU A 192 4.50 -17.27 2.37
C LEU A 192 4.01 -16.75 3.72
N GLN A 193 4.83 -16.79 4.77
CA GLN A 193 4.48 -16.34 6.13
C GLN A 193 3.24 -17.04 6.70
N PHE A 194 2.98 -18.29 6.29
CA PHE A 194 1.93 -19.09 6.93
C PHE A 194 2.41 -19.54 8.30
N GLU A 195 1.87 -18.91 9.35
CA GLU A 195 2.13 -19.31 10.73
C GLU A 195 1.53 -20.71 10.99
N GLY A 196 2.35 -21.59 11.58
CA GLY A 196 1.93 -22.92 11.99
C GLY A 196 2.97 -23.98 11.65
N GLU A 197 3.42 -24.70 12.68
CA GLU A 197 4.16 -25.94 12.45
C GLU A 197 3.21 -26.94 11.78
N LEU A 198 3.64 -27.51 10.64
CA LEU A 198 3.00 -28.72 10.17
C LEU A 198 3.10 -29.76 11.29
N PRO A 199 2.00 -30.45 11.64
CA PRO A 199 2.12 -31.59 12.54
C PRO A 199 3.19 -32.51 11.97
N LYS A 200 4.27 -32.71 12.75
CA LYS A 200 5.43 -33.55 12.40
C LYS A 200 5.08 -35.04 12.40
N ASP A 201 3.82 -35.39 12.14
CA ASP A 201 3.46 -36.79 12.04
C ASP A 201 4.04 -37.31 10.72
N GLU A 202 5.32 -37.68 10.74
CA GLU A 202 6.11 -38.21 9.63
C GLU A 202 5.36 -39.31 8.86
N ARG A 203 4.43 -39.99 9.56
CA ARG A 203 3.56 -41.02 9.01
C ARG A 203 2.39 -40.50 8.18
N GLN A 204 2.06 -39.21 8.21
CA GLN A 204 0.88 -38.65 7.54
C GLN A 204 1.19 -37.55 6.52
N ILE A 205 2.46 -37.18 6.34
CA ILE A 205 2.85 -36.03 5.48
C ILE A 205 2.73 -36.34 3.98
N TRP A 206 2.53 -37.61 3.61
CA TRP A 206 2.18 -38.04 2.26
C TRP A 206 1.24 -39.25 2.32
N PHE A 207 0.71 -39.71 1.17
CA PHE A 207 -0.28 -40.79 1.04
C PHE A 207 0.12 -42.16 1.64
N SER A 208 1.28 -42.26 2.29
CA SER A 208 1.66 -43.47 3.00
C SER A 208 2.50 -43.13 4.23
N GLY A 209 1.87 -43.23 5.40
CA GLY A 209 2.26 -43.94 6.62
C GLY A 209 3.73 -44.13 7.03
N VAL A 210 4.64 -44.32 6.08
CA VAL A 210 5.92 -44.94 6.32
C VAL A 210 6.93 -44.46 5.30
N PHE A 211 7.99 -43.80 5.77
CA PHE A 211 9.19 -43.62 4.98
C PHE A 211 9.82 -44.99 4.78
N PRO A 212 9.96 -45.52 3.54
CA PRO A 212 10.89 -46.59 3.32
C PRO A 212 12.27 -46.13 3.77
N GLU A 213 12.96 -46.95 4.56
CA GLU A 213 14.41 -46.97 4.44
C GLU A 213 14.71 -47.23 2.97
N LEU A 214 15.17 -46.21 2.26
CA LEU A 214 15.82 -46.37 0.96
C LEU A 214 16.96 -47.35 1.20
N LYS A 215 16.74 -48.63 0.96
CA LYS A 215 17.81 -49.62 0.94
C LYS A 215 18.77 -49.14 -0.14
N GLN A 216 19.87 -48.53 0.28
CA GLN A 216 21.03 -48.32 -0.57
C GLN A 216 21.27 -49.65 -1.28
N CYS A 217 21.22 -49.65 -2.62
CA CYS A 217 21.65 -50.79 -3.41
C CYS A 217 23.01 -51.22 -2.86
N LYS A 218 23.07 -52.43 -2.30
CA LYS A 218 24.29 -53.01 -1.71
C LYS A 218 25.38 -53.29 -2.77
N ASP A 219 25.02 -53.14 -4.04
CA ASP A 219 25.95 -53.12 -5.14
C ASP A 219 26.34 -51.65 -5.33
N GLY A 220 27.61 -51.30 -5.14
CA GLY A 220 28.14 -49.92 -5.20
C GLY A 220 27.98 -49.19 -6.55
N VAL A 221 27.00 -49.59 -7.34
CA VAL A 221 26.39 -48.80 -8.39
C VAL A 221 25.40 -47.88 -7.66
N ALA A 222 25.79 -46.61 -7.48
CA ALA A 222 24.78 -45.57 -7.26
C ALA A 222 23.63 -45.87 -8.23
N PRO A 223 22.34 -45.83 -7.84
CA PRO A 223 21.31 -45.79 -8.83
C PRO A 223 21.61 -44.54 -9.64
N THR A 224 22.35 -44.70 -10.73
CA THR A 224 22.11 -43.94 -11.91
C THR A 224 20.63 -44.17 -12.08
N MET A 225 19.82 -43.19 -11.67
CA MET A 225 18.71 -42.77 -12.49
C MET A 225 19.36 -42.62 -13.86
N SER A 226 19.46 -43.75 -14.58
CA SER A 226 19.99 -43.82 -15.93
C SER A 226 19.05 -42.90 -16.61
N PHE A 227 19.53 -41.66 -16.80
CA PHE A 227 18.75 -40.45 -16.99
C PHE A 227 17.39 -40.89 -17.44
N MET A 228 16.38 -40.81 -16.56
CA MET A 228 15.01 -40.79 -17.02
C MET A 228 15.07 -39.64 -18.00
N LYS A 229 15.28 -39.98 -19.28
CA LYS A 229 15.32 -39.06 -20.39
C LYS A 229 13.91 -38.58 -20.26
N LEU A 230 13.75 -37.44 -19.56
CA LEU A 230 12.57 -36.62 -19.63
C LEU A 230 12.42 -36.50 -21.13
N LYS A 231 11.56 -37.34 -21.70
CA LYS A 231 11.11 -37.25 -23.07
C LYS A 231 10.28 -35.99 -22.99
N PHE A 232 10.98 -34.86 -23.02
CA PHE A 232 10.41 -33.60 -23.39
C PHE A 232 9.90 -33.89 -24.79
N LEU A 233 8.60 -34.15 -24.87
CA LEU A 233 7.88 -34.08 -26.12
C LEU A 233 8.13 -32.65 -26.60
N SER A 234 9.06 -32.49 -27.53
CA SER A 234 9.15 -31.28 -28.31
C SER A 234 7.88 -31.28 -29.14
N ASP A 235 6.91 -30.47 -28.73
CA ASP A 235 5.77 -30.12 -29.57
C ASP A 235 6.36 -29.43 -30.82
N GLU A 236 6.45 -30.17 -31.93
CA GLU A 236 6.48 -29.60 -33.29
C GLU A 236 5.09 -29.05 -33.64
#